data_AF-R5Q0V4-F1
#
_entry.id   AF-R5Q0V4-F1
#
_cell.length_a   1.000
_cell.length_b   1.000
_cell.length_c   1.000
_cell.angle_alpha   90.00
_cell.angle_beta   90.00
_cell.angle_gamma   90.00
#
_symmetry.space_group_name_H-M   'P 1'
#
loop_
_entity.id
_entity.type
_entity.pdbx_description
1 polymer ?
#
loop_
_entity_poly.entity_id
_entity_poly.type
_entity_poly.pdbx_seq_one_letter_code
_entity_poly.pdbx_strand_id
1 'polypeptide(L)'
;MREPLLKAVAMPPRLFWAPFLPAAANMALQFPFMFIGMGLFNANPLWFCVTILFAHIFLIVYGAREPHLSTMMQTYGPMAGGSHNMYKSKGTKLAP
;
A
#
# COMPACT_ATOMS: atom_id res chain seq x y z
N MET A 1 -19.27 -15.77 -16.31
CA MET A 1 -19.43 -14.51 -15.55
C MET A 1 -18.45 -14.47 -14.36
N ARG A 2 -17.13 -14.38 -14.63
CA ARG A 2 -16.08 -14.23 -13.60
C ARG A 2 -15.47 -12.83 -13.55
N GLU A 3 -15.93 -11.94 -14.42
CA GLU A 3 -15.43 -10.58 -14.57
C GLU A 3 -15.30 -9.79 -13.25
N PRO A 4 -16.29 -9.76 -12.34
CA PRO A 4 -16.16 -9.00 -11.10
C PRO A 4 -15.07 -9.55 -10.18
N LEU A 5 -14.91 -10.88 -10.10
CA LEU A 5 -13.83 -11.53 -9.35
C LEU A 5 -12.46 -11.26 -9.99
N LEU A 6 -12.35 -11.45 -11.30
CA LEU A 6 -11.11 -11.20 -12.03
C LEU A 6 -10.69 -9.72 -11.98
N LYS A 7 -11.66 -8.80 -12.00
CA LYS A 7 -11.43 -7.35 -11.89
C LYS A 7 -11.07 -6.92 -10.47
N ALA A 8 -11.58 -7.59 -9.45
CA ALA A 8 -11.15 -7.39 -8.06
C ALA A 8 -9.72 -7.88 -7.83
N VAL A 9 -9.36 -9.03 -8.41
CA VAL A 9 -7.98 -9.56 -8.37
C VAL A 9 -7.02 -8.66 -9.17
N ALA A 10 -7.44 -8.15 -10.33
CA ALA A 10 -6.65 -7.26 -11.18
C ALA A 10 -6.56 -5.81 -10.66
N MET A 11 -7.38 -5.43 -9.67
CA MET A 11 -7.37 -4.11 -9.01
C MET A 11 -7.21 -4.28 -7.50
N PRO A 12 -5.98 -4.53 -7.01
CA PRO A 12 -5.70 -4.78 -5.59
C PRO A 12 -6.33 -3.79 -4.59
N PRO A 13 -6.45 -2.48 -4.89
CA PRO A 13 -7.10 -1.53 -3.98
C PRO A 13 -8.60 -1.84 -3.73
N ARG A 14 -9.29 -2.48 -4.69
CA ARG A 14 -10.68 -2.91 -4.50
C ARG A 14 -10.82 -4.12 -3.57
N LEU A 15 -9.77 -4.92 -3.40
CA LEU A 15 -9.78 -6.08 -2.52
C LEU A 15 -9.66 -5.68 -1.04
N PHE A 16 -8.83 -4.67 -0.75
CA PHE A 16 -8.53 -4.25 0.63
C PHE A 16 -9.31 -3.01 1.08
N TRP A 17 -10.12 -2.40 0.21
CA TRP A 17 -10.83 -1.13 0.45
C TRP A 17 -9.92 0.02 0.93
N ALA A 18 -8.62 -0.11 0.74
CA ALA A 18 -7.57 0.78 1.21
C ALA A 18 -6.44 0.84 0.17
N PRO A 19 -5.57 1.86 0.22
CA PRO A 19 -4.38 1.92 -0.64
C PRO A 19 -3.53 0.65 -0.42
N PHE A 20 -3.30 -0.10 -1.51
CA PHE A 20 -2.76 -1.45 -1.41
C PHE A 20 -1.40 -1.52 -0.70
N LEU A 21 -0.46 -0.64 -1.06
CA LEU A 21 0.90 -0.66 -0.50
C LEU A 21 0.91 -0.40 1.02
N PRO A 22 0.27 0.66 1.55
CA PRO A 22 0.13 0.86 3.00
C PRO A 22 -0.60 -0.28 3.71
N ALA A 23 -1.67 -0.81 3.10
CA ALA A 23 -2.44 -1.92 3.67
C ALA A 23 -1.59 -3.20 3.78
N ALA A 24 -0.82 -3.51 2.74
CA ALA A 24 0.11 -4.63 2.71
C ALA A 24 1.25 -4.43 3.73
N ALA A 25 1.83 -3.23 3.82
CA ALA A 25 2.87 -2.92 4.79
C ALA A 25 2.38 -3.06 6.25
N ASN A 26 1.14 -2.60 6.53
CA ASN A 26 0.52 -2.76 7.83
C ASN A 26 0.43 -4.24 8.24
N MET A 27 -0.03 -5.09 7.34
CA MET A 27 -0.12 -6.54 7.58
C MET A 27 1.28 -7.17 7.71
N ALA A 28 2.19 -6.83 6.81
CA ALA A 28 3.54 -7.38 6.76
C ALA A 28 4.36 -7.03 8.01
N LEU A 29 4.11 -5.90 8.67
CA LEU A 29 4.77 -5.55 9.94
C LEU A 29 4.05 -6.15 11.14
N GLN A 30 2.72 -6.03 11.21
CA GLN A 30 1.98 -6.44 12.41
C GLN A 30 1.95 -7.97 12.61
N PHE A 31 1.95 -8.78 11.54
CA PHE A 31 1.97 -10.23 11.68
C PHE A 31 3.26 -10.76 12.32
N PRO A 32 4.48 -10.39 11.88
CA PRO A 32 5.71 -10.75 12.57
C PRO A 32 5.73 -10.33 14.04
N PHE A 33 5.30 -9.10 14.36
CA PHE A 33 5.23 -8.64 15.75
C PHE A 33 4.25 -9.47 16.58
N MET A 34 3.11 -9.85 16.02
CA MET A 34 2.15 -10.74 16.67
C MET A 34 2.77 -12.11 16.95
N PHE A 35 3.43 -12.73 15.97
CA PHE A 35 4.07 -14.04 16.16
C PHE A 35 5.21 -14.01 17.18
N ILE A 36 6.03 -12.95 17.17
CA ILE A 36 7.08 -12.76 18.17
C ILE A 36 6.47 -12.54 19.56
N GLY A 37 5.42 -11.71 19.65
CA GLY A 37 4.68 -11.46 20.89
C GLY A 37 4.10 -12.73 21.50
N MET A 38 3.48 -13.57 20.68
CA MET A 38 2.94 -14.85 21.10
C MET A 38 4.04 -15.82 21.51
N GLY A 39 5.10 -15.94 20.72
CA GLY A 39 6.15 -16.94 20.91
C GLY A 39 7.10 -16.65 22.08
N LEU A 40 7.46 -15.39 22.30
CA LEU A 40 8.42 -15.00 23.35
C LEU A 40 7.77 -14.50 24.63
N PHE A 41 6.61 -13.86 24.52
CA PHE A 41 5.97 -13.16 25.65
C PHE A 41 4.63 -13.75 26.05
N ASN A 42 4.17 -14.82 25.38
CA ASN A 42 2.85 -15.42 25.57
C ASN A 42 1.72 -14.36 25.51
N ALA A 43 1.92 -13.35 24.65
CA ALA A 43 1.02 -12.22 24.54
C ALA A 43 -0.31 -12.65 23.89
N ASN A 44 -1.42 -12.09 24.38
CA ASN A 44 -2.73 -12.39 23.82
C ASN A 44 -2.84 -11.81 22.39
N PRO A 45 -3.12 -12.65 21.37
CA PRO A 45 -3.21 -12.21 19.97
C PRO A 45 -4.28 -11.15 19.71
N LEU A 46 -5.33 -11.09 20.55
CA LEU A 46 -6.42 -10.11 20.39
C LEU A 46 -5.92 -8.66 20.45
N TRP A 47 -4.87 -8.37 21.23
CA TRP A 47 -4.29 -7.04 21.30
C TRP A 47 -3.74 -6.59 19.93
N PHE A 48 -3.10 -7.51 19.19
CA PHE A 48 -2.61 -7.24 17.85
C PHE A 48 -3.75 -7.13 16.84
N CYS A 49 -4.82 -7.92 16.97
CA CYS A 49 -6.00 -7.78 16.12
C CYS A 49 -6.62 -6.37 16.23
N VAL A 50 -6.69 -5.81 17.44
CA VAL A 50 -7.21 -4.45 17.66
C VAL A 50 -6.33 -3.40 16.97
N THR A 51 -5.01 -3.51 17.08
CA THR A 51 -4.08 -2.56 16.43
C THR A 51 -4.08 -2.71 14.91
N ILE A 52 -4.22 -3.94 14.39
CA ILE A 52 -4.38 -4.20 12.95
C ILE A 52 -5.63 -3.49 12.44
N LEU A 53 -6.76 -3.70 13.11
CA LEU A 53 -8.05 -3.10 12.73
C LEU A 53 -8.00 -1.58 12.74
N PHE A 54 -7.49 -0.98 13.81
CA PHE A 54 -7.39 0.48 13.92
C PHE A 54 -6.52 1.08 12.80
N ALA A 55 -5.35 0.50 12.55
CA ALA A 55 -4.47 0.96 11.48
C ALA A 55 -5.13 0.77 10.10
N HIS A 56 -5.86 -0.32 9.87
CA HIS A 56 -6.56 -0.54 8.61
C HIS A 56 -7.71 0.45 8.39
N ILE A 57 -8.53 0.70 9.42
CA ILE A 57 -9.61 1.69 9.35
C ILE A 57 -9.04 3.08 9.04
N PHE A 58 -7.93 3.45 9.67
CA PHE A 58 -7.24 4.70 9.37
C PHE A 58 -6.82 4.78 7.89
N LEU A 59 -6.25 3.70 7.34
CA LEU A 59 -5.87 3.64 5.93
C LEU A 59 -7.07 3.70 4.98
N ILE A 60 -8.20 3.11 5.35
CA ILE A 60 -9.46 3.21 4.58
C ILE A 60 -9.94 4.65 4.55
N VAL A 61 -10.00 5.33 5.71
CA VAL A 61 -10.42 6.74 5.80
C VAL A 61 -9.48 7.65 5.01
N TYR A 62 -8.17 7.44 5.13
CA TYR A 62 -7.16 8.21 4.41
C TYR A 62 -7.25 7.97 2.89
N GLY A 63 -7.38 6.71 2.46
CA GLY A 63 -7.56 6.35 1.06
C GLY A 63 -8.88 6.82 0.45
N ALA A 64 -9.95 6.91 1.25
CA ALA A 64 -11.23 7.45 0.81
C ALA A 64 -11.18 8.98 0.58
N ARG A 65 -10.35 9.71 1.34
CA ARG A 65 -10.15 11.15 1.14
C ARG A 65 -9.40 11.45 -0.15
N GLU A 66 -8.45 10.60 -0.52
CA GLU A 66 -7.72 10.74 -1.78
C GLU A 66 -7.76 9.45 -2.59
N PRO A 67 -8.82 9.26 -3.42
CA PRO A 67 -9.03 8.01 -4.17
C PRO A 67 -7.91 7.70 -5.16
N HIS A 68 -7.06 8.68 -5.47
CA HIS A 68 -5.92 8.55 -6.38
C HIS A 68 -4.61 8.18 -5.67
N LEU A 69 -4.57 8.13 -4.32
CA LEU A 69 -3.35 7.84 -3.54
C LEU A 69 -2.70 6.52 -3.94
N SER A 70 -3.51 5.49 -4.18
CA SER A 70 -3.02 4.19 -4.64
C SER A 70 -2.30 4.29 -5.97
N THR A 71 -2.86 5.06 -6.91
CA THR A 71 -2.29 5.25 -8.25
C THR A 71 -1.04 6.11 -8.15
N MET A 72 -1.09 7.21 -7.40
CA MET A 72 0.05 8.08 -7.09
C MET A 72 1.21 7.28 -6.50
N MET A 73 1.00 6.48 -5.46
CA MET A 73 2.06 5.66 -4.85
C MET A 73 2.61 4.56 -5.78
N GLN A 74 1.76 3.98 -6.63
CA GLN A 74 2.21 3.03 -7.67
C GLN A 74 3.04 3.74 -8.75
N THR A 75 2.64 4.93 -9.18
CA THR A 75 3.39 5.75 -10.16
C THR A 75 4.65 6.37 -9.57
N TYR A 76 4.66 6.70 -8.27
CA TYR A 76 5.83 7.20 -7.52
C TYR A 76 6.74 6.08 -6.99
N GLY A 77 6.45 4.81 -7.33
CA GLY A 77 7.29 3.66 -6.97
C GLY A 77 8.74 3.80 -7.49
N PRO A 78 9.57 2.74 -7.42
CA PRO A 78 11.01 2.79 -7.71
C PRO A 78 11.42 3.31 -9.11
N MET A 79 10.45 3.64 -9.96
CA MET A 79 10.58 4.29 -11.26
C MET A 79 10.50 5.82 -11.22
N ALA A 80 10.29 6.45 -10.05
CA ALA A 80 10.43 7.89 -9.84
C ALA A 80 11.91 8.35 -9.83
N GLY A 81 12.75 7.69 -10.64
CA GLY A 81 14.04 8.24 -11.00
C GLY A 81 13.83 9.52 -11.80
N GLY A 82 14.71 10.50 -11.62
CA GLY A 82 14.70 11.69 -12.47
C GLY A 82 14.76 11.28 -13.94
N SER A 83 13.96 11.92 -14.79
CA SER A 83 14.08 11.69 -16.23
C SER A 83 15.49 12.04 -16.69
N HIS A 84 16.02 11.31 -17.66
CA HIS A 84 17.28 11.67 -18.30
C HIS A 84 16.96 12.29 -19.66
N ASN A 85 17.64 13.39 -19.98
CA ASN A 85 17.51 13.99 -21.30
C ASN A 85 18.17 13.07 -22.34
N MET A 86 17.52 12.88 -23.48
CA MET A 86 18.11 12.19 -24.64
C MET A 86 19.32 12.96 -25.21
N TYR A 87 19.35 14.29 -25.01
CA TYR A 87 20.43 15.18 -25.43
C TYR A 87 21.05 15.92 -24.25
N LYS A 88 22.31 16.32 -24.37
CA LYS A 88 23.01 17.13 -23.35
C LYS A 88 22.32 18.49 -23.21
N SER A 89 21.50 18.64 -22.18
CA SER A 89 20.76 19.88 -21.89
C SER A 89 20.77 20.22 -20.41
N LYS A 90 20.61 21.50 -20.07
CA LYS A 90 20.56 21.98 -18.68
C LYS A 90 19.17 21.74 -18.09
N GLY A 91 19.10 20.88 -17.06
CA GLY A 91 17.86 20.48 -16.39
C GLY A 91 17.06 19.46 -17.21
N THR A 92 16.05 18.84 -16.61
CA THR A 92 15.18 17.86 -17.27
C THR A 92 14.11 18.56 -18.10
N LYS A 93 14.23 18.48 -19.42
CA LYS A 93 13.29 19.12 -20.37
C LYS A 93 12.59 18.07 -21.21
N LEU A 94 11.27 18.22 -21.37
CA LEU A 94 10.52 17.45 -22.36
C LEU A 94 10.98 17.89 -23.75
N ALA A 95 11.44 16.93 -24.56
CA ALA A 95 11.67 17.18 -25.97
C ALA A 95 10.31 17.44 -26.65
N PRO A 96 10.22 18.44 -27.55
CA PRO A 96 9.01 18.68 -28.34
C PRO A 96 8.68 17.49 -29.25
#